data_AF-A0A4R1VUF9-F1
#
_entry.id   AF-A0A4R1VUF9-F1
#
_cell.length_a   1.000
_cell.length_b   1.000
_cell.length_c   1.000
_cell.angle_alpha   90.00
_cell.angle_beta   90.00
_cell.angle_gamma   90.00
#
_symmetry.space_group_name_H-M   'P 1'
#
loop_
_entity.id
_entity.type
_entity.pdbx_description
1 polymer ?
#
loop_
_entity_poly.entity_id
_entity_poly.type
_entity_poly.pdbx_seq_one_letter_code
_entity_poly.pdbx_strand_id
1 'polypeptide(L)'
;MLLPSRPDTADLIFDGALELEDPEPGAVQRAVGRAADPAEIARLLPQVSVGRPEAWSIDDLYRRAGTTPPSLTQAMLERYDLYLIRLACSFRPEHGKSRVDWARFELTLEPDDQGNQPLAEDLHPDVVDAEQKAHTKAVIGPSVKFQSVEVSVGNLEIGVEYTKLLPRISASGQFQANPAWDYFRVPGHDVVGGKMMHLIAKAPQGMAAATGTITLTADIETTGGIIRAILRRPSDKVAASLPVRLWP
;
A
#
# COMPACT_ATOMS: atom_id res chain seq x y z
N MET A 1 5.46 -18.47 -13.31
CA MET A 1 4.16 -18.06 -13.90
C MET A 1 4.09 -16.55 -13.80
N LEU A 2 4.00 -15.82 -14.90
CA LEU A 2 3.90 -14.35 -14.86
C LEU A 2 2.49 -14.00 -14.35
N LEU A 3 2.40 -13.22 -13.27
CA LEU A 3 1.18 -12.45 -13.01
C LEU A 3 0.86 -11.66 -14.29
N PRO A 4 -0.42 -11.43 -14.64
CA PRO A 4 -0.76 -10.59 -15.77
C PRO A 4 0.08 -9.30 -15.71
N SER A 5 0.84 -9.07 -16.79
CA SER A 5 1.72 -7.90 -16.90
C SER A 5 0.91 -6.63 -16.76
N ARG A 6 1.53 -5.63 -16.10
CA ARG A 6 1.23 -4.19 -16.03
C ARG A 6 -0.25 -3.83 -16.26
N PRO A 7 -0.95 -3.20 -15.30
CA PRO A 7 -2.33 -2.78 -15.56
C PRO A 7 -2.37 -1.92 -16.83
N ASP A 8 -3.06 -2.42 -17.86
CA ASP A 8 -3.74 -1.57 -18.82
C ASP A 8 -4.50 -0.55 -17.98
N THR A 9 -4.13 0.73 -18.07
CA THR A 9 -4.79 1.89 -17.48
C THR A 9 -5.85 1.54 -16.42
N ALA A 10 -5.33 1.31 -15.21
CA ALA A 10 -5.97 0.65 -14.08
C ALA A 10 -7.38 1.14 -13.73
N ASP A 11 -8.22 0.20 -13.25
CA ASP A 11 -9.38 0.48 -12.40
C ASP A 11 -8.92 1.27 -11.16
N LEU A 12 -8.96 2.60 -11.23
CA LEU A 12 -8.71 3.47 -10.09
C LEU A 12 -9.96 3.54 -9.22
N ILE A 13 -9.77 3.46 -7.91
CA ILE A 13 -10.84 3.71 -6.93
C ILE A 13 -10.78 5.15 -6.40
N PHE A 14 -9.68 5.85 -6.64
CA PHE A 14 -9.50 7.26 -6.33
C PHE A 14 -8.47 7.89 -7.26
N ASP A 15 -8.75 9.10 -7.71
CA ASP A 15 -7.79 9.98 -8.39
C ASP A 15 -8.12 11.45 -8.06
N GLY A 16 -7.21 12.14 -7.36
CA GLY A 16 -7.45 13.52 -6.93
C GLY A 16 -6.39 14.08 -5.98
N ALA A 17 -6.52 15.35 -5.62
CA ALA A 17 -5.66 15.96 -4.62
C ALA A 17 -5.93 15.39 -3.22
N LEU A 18 -4.90 15.31 -2.38
CA LEU A 18 -5.13 15.23 -0.94
C LEU A 18 -5.81 16.51 -0.43
N GLU A 19 -6.48 16.40 0.70
CA GLU A 19 -7.09 17.51 1.42
C GLU A 19 -6.35 17.76 2.74
N LEU A 20 -6.48 18.95 3.32
CA LEU A 20 -5.93 19.23 4.64
C LEU A 20 -6.65 18.42 5.72
N GLU A 21 -5.89 17.83 6.65
CA GLU A 21 -6.46 17.12 7.81
C GLU A 21 -7.23 18.11 8.69
N ASP A 22 -6.57 19.19 9.11
CA ASP A 22 -7.16 20.28 9.91
C ASP A 22 -6.96 21.63 9.22
N PRO A 23 -8.02 22.24 8.65
CA PRO A 23 -7.97 23.58 8.08
C PRO A 23 -8.03 24.67 9.17
N GLU A 24 -7.34 24.47 10.30
CA GLU A 24 -7.17 25.51 11.31
C GLU A 24 -6.53 26.75 10.64
N PRO A 25 -7.15 27.94 10.73
CA PRO A 25 -6.76 29.12 9.93
C PRO A 25 -5.27 29.50 10.02
N GLY A 26 -4.60 29.13 11.12
CA GLY A 26 -3.19 29.41 11.37
C GLY A 26 -2.18 28.33 10.94
N ALA A 27 -2.60 27.09 10.65
CA ALA A 27 -1.68 26.03 10.21
C ALA A 27 -1.18 26.31 8.79
N VAL A 28 -2.12 26.65 7.91
CA VAL A 28 -1.87 27.05 6.53
C VAL A 28 -1.05 28.34 6.47
N GLN A 29 -1.42 29.34 7.27
CA GLN A 29 -0.76 30.65 7.21
C GLN A 29 0.71 30.57 7.63
N ARG A 30 1.04 29.69 8.58
CA ARG A 30 2.43 29.36 8.92
C ARG A 30 3.13 28.68 7.76
N ALA A 31 2.50 27.66 7.16
CA ALA A 31 3.10 26.87 6.08
C ALA A 31 3.25 27.60 4.74
N VAL A 32 2.45 28.62 4.46
CA VAL A 32 2.60 29.45 3.25
C VAL A 32 3.31 30.78 3.56
N GLY A 33 3.54 31.08 4.84
CA GLY A 33 4.18 32.33 5.31
C GLY A 33 3.31 33.59 5.12
N ARG A 34 2.05 33.43 4.68
CA ARG A 34 1.06 34.51 4.46
C ARG A 34 -0.35 33.94 4.51
N ALA A 35 -1.35 34.82 4.60
CA ALA A 35 -2.74 34.42 4.38
C ALA A 35 -2.85 33.83 2.97
N ALA A 36 -3.08 32.52 2.87
CA ALA A 36 -3.13 31.80 1.62
C ALA A 36 -4.58 31.54 1.21
N ASP A 37 -4.88 31.77 -0.07
CA ASP A 37 -6.14 31.37 -0.68
C ASP A 37 -6.25 29.83 -0.62
N PRO A 38 -7.39 29.24 -0.20
CA PRO A 38 -7.64 27.80 -0.32
C PRO A 38 -7.27 27.19 -1.69
N ALA A 39 -7.44 27.94 -2.78
CA ALA A 39 -7.03 27.51 -4.11
C ALA A 39 -5.50 27.43 -4.30
N GLU A 40 -4.74 28.27 -3.58
CA GLU A 40 -3.28 28.22 -3.56
C GLU A 40 -2.80 27.00 -2.78
N ILE A 41 -3.42 26.70 -1.63
CA ILE A 41 -3.13 25.50 -0.84
C ILE A 41 -3.39 24.23 -1.65
N ALA A 42 -4.54 24.16 -2.32
CA ALA A 42 -4.91 22.98 -3.11
C ALA A 42 -3.89 22.67 -4.21
N ARG A 43 -3.18 23.68 -4.72
CA ARG A 43 -2.08 23.49 -5.70
C ARG A 43 -0.79 22.98 -5.06
N LEU A 44 -0.60 23.17 -3.75
CA LEU A 44 0.54 22.63 -3.02
C LEU A 44 0.32 21.16 -2.64
N LEU A 45 -0.93 20.70 -2.57
CA LEU A 45 -1.24 19.32 -2.20
C LEU A 45 -0.98 18.36 -3.36
N PRO A 46 -0.34 17.21 -3.10
CA PRO A 46 -0.04 16.26 -4.16
C PRO A 46 -1.32 15.64 -4.71
N GLN A 47 -1.32 15.42 -6.02
CA GLN A 47 -2.29 14.52 -6.64
C GLN A 47 -1.92 13.08 -6.27
N VAL A 48 -2.89 12.30 -5.83
CA VAL A 48 -2.71 10.88 -5.57
C VAL A 48 -3.71 10.05 -6.34
N SER A 49 -3.32 8.83 -6.68
CA SER A 49 -4.25 7.83 -7.17
C SER A 49 -4.13 6.57 -6.35
N VAL A 50 -5.24 5.88 -6.14
CA VAL A 50 -5.28 4.56 -5.50
C VAL A 50 -5.92 3.59 -6.48
N GLY A 51 -5.23 2.49 -6.76
CA GLY A 51 -5.72 1.41 -7.61
C GLY A 51 -6.69 0.51 -6.85
N ARG A 52 -7.60 -0.15 -7.58
CA ARG A 52 -8.43 -1.22 -7.02
C ARG A 52 -7.51 -2.34 -6.48
N PRO A 53 -7.72 -2.81 -5.24
CA PRO A 53 -7.02 -3.98 -4.73
C PRO A 53 -7.29 -5.21 -5.61
N GLU A 54 -6.26 -6.03 -5.80
CA GLU A 54 -6.38 -7.32 -6.46
C GLU A 54 -6.04 -8.42 -5.45
N ALA A 55 -6.84 -9.48 -5.41
CA ALA A 55 -6.63 -10.59 -4.50
C ALA A 55 -6.64 -11.92 -5.25
N TRP A 56 -5.79 -12.85 -4.81
CA TRP A 56 -5.74 -14.22 -5.30
C TRP A 56 -5.65 -15.17 -4.12
N SER A 57 -6.47 -16.24 -4.15
CA SER A 57 -6.31 -17.36 -3.21
C SER A 57 -4.94 -18.00 -3.42
N ILE A 58 -4.18 -18.18 -2.34
CA ILE A 58 -2.86 -18.84 -2.39
C ILE A 58 -3.00 -20.30 -2.84
N ASP A 59 -4.05 -20.98 -2.39
CA ASP A 59 -4.33 -22.35 -2.82
C ASP A 59 -4.60 -22.43 -4.34
N ASP A 60 -5.39 -21.49 -4.88
CA ASP A 60 -5.62 -21.40 -6.32
C ASP A 60 -4.33 -21.11 -7.11
N LEU A 61 -3.43 -20.29 -6.57
CA LEU A 61 -2.15 -20.00 -7.21
C LEU A 61 -1.29 -21.26 -7.32
N TYR A 62 -1.20 -22.08 -6.27
CA TYR A 62 -0.49 -23.37 -6.32
C TYR A 62 -1.15 -24.35 -7.29
N ARG A 63 -2.49 -24.47 -7.26
CA ARG A 63 -3.24 -25.32 -8.19
C ARG A 63 -3.00 -24.93 -9.65
N ARG A 64 -3.03 -23.64 -9.98
CA ARG A 64 -2.75 -23.15 -11.34
C ARG A 64 -1.30 -23.34 -11.76
N ALA A 65 -0.36 -23.25 -10.83
CA ALA A 65 1.04 -23.53 -11.10
C ALA A 65 1.35 -25.02 -11.28
N GLY A 66 0.41 -25.92 -10.92
CA GLY A 66 0.62 -27.36 -10.94
C GLY A 66 1.66 -27.81 -9.92
N THR A 67 1.87 -27.03 -8.86
CA THR A 67 2.85 -27.31 -7.80
C THR A 67 2.15 -27.53 -6.47
N THR A 68 2.70 -28.44 -5.68
CA THR A 68 2.21 -28.71 -4.33
C THR A 68 2.73 -27.65 -3.37
N PRO A 69 1.89 -27.07 -2.50
CA PRO A 69 2.37 -26.14 -1.49
C PRO A 69 3.36 -26.81 -0.53
N PRO A 70 4.39 -26.11 -0.04
CA PRO A 70 5.28 -26.63 1.00
C PRO A 70 4.53 -27.00 2.29
N SER A 71 5.05 -27.93 3.09
CA SER A 71 4.34 -28.50 4.26
C SER A 71 3.81 -27.47 5.26
N LEU A 72 4.59 -26.41 5.56
CA LEU A 72 4.14 -25.33 6.43
C LEU A 72 2.99 -24.53 5.81
N THR A 73 3.07 -24.25 4.51
CA THR A 73 1.99 -23.59 3.76
C THR A 73 0.73 -24.47 3.73
N GLN A 74 0.87 -25.79 3.53
CA GLN A 74 -0.24 -26.73 3.59
C GLN A 74 -0.93 -26.69 4.96
N ALA A 75 -0.17 -26.78 6.04
CA ALA A 75 -0.72 -26.73 7.40
C ALA A 75 -1.46 -25.41 7.70
N MET A 76 -1.06 -24.30 7.06
CA MET A 76 -1.80 -23.03 7.15
C MET A 76 -3.08 -23.05 6.31
N LEU A 77 -3.02 -23.55 5.07
CA LEU A 77 -4.18 -23.68 4.17
C LEU A 77 -5.23 -24.66 4.71
N GLU A 78 -4.84 -25.63 5.54
CA GLU A 78 -5.77 -26.51 6.24
C GLU A 78 -6.60 -25.80 7.32
N ARG A 79 -6.12 -24.66 7.83
CA ARG A 79 -6.71 -23.94 8.97
C ARG A 79 -7.31 -22.58 8.62
N TYR A 80 -6.85 -21.99 7.52
CA TYR A 80 -7.15 -20.61 7.14
C TYR A 80 -7.29 -20.49 5.64
N ASP A 81 -8.13 -19.55 5.21
CA ASP A 81 -8.15 -19.10 3.83
C ASP A 81 -7.08 -18.02 3.67
N LEU A 82 -6.08 -18.28 2.81
CA LEU A 82 -4.97 -17.37 2.59
C LEU A 82 -5.10 -16.66 1.25
N TYR A 83 -4.93 -15.34 1.27
CA TYR A 83 -5.01 -14.50 0.07
C TYR A 83 -3.74 -13.66 -0.10
N LEU A 84 -3.19 -13.64 -1.30
CA LEU A 84 -2.22 -12.63 -1.71
C LEU A 84 -3.01 -11.42 -2.21
N ILE A 85 -2.86 -10.27 -1.55
CA ILE A 85 -3.48 -9.01 -1.94
C ILE A 85 -2.42 -8.05 -2.45
N ARG A 86 -2.66 -7.47 -3.63
CA ARG A 86 -1.86 -6.41 -4.23
C ARG A 86 -2.57 -5.08 -4.12
N LEU A 87 -1.85 -4.07 -3.63
CA LEU A 87 -2.31 -2.71 -3.41
C LEU A 87 -1.39 -1.74 -4.15
N ALA A 88 -1.95 -0.66 -4.67
CA ALA A 88 -1.17 0.35 -5.39
C ALA A 88 -1.64 1.76 -5.07
N CYS A 89 -0.68 2.67 -4.89
CA CYS A 89 -0.93 4.09 -4.85
C CYS A 89 0.12 4.86 -5.66
N SER A 90 -0.12 6.12 -5.96
CA SER A 90 0.89 6.99 -6.58
C SER A 90 0.82 8.39 -6.01
N PHE A 91 1.99 9.05 -5.92
CA PHE A 91 2.12 10.43 -5.45
C PHE A 91 2.64 11.31 -6.59
N ARG A 92 1.98 12.43 -6.85
CA ARG A 92 2.33 13.41 -7.87
C ARG A 92 2.30 14.83 -7.27
N PRO A 93 3.31 15.17 -6.43
CA PRO A 93 3.48 16.55 -5.98
C PRO A 93 3.83 17.47 -7.15
N GLU A 94 3.46 18.74 -7.06
CA GLU A 94 3.80 19.71 -8.10
C GLU A 94 5.28 20.11 -7.99
N HIS A 95 6.04 19.87 -9.06
CA HIS A 95 7.47 20.06 -9.08
C HIS A 95 7.87 21.50 -8.70
N GLY A 96 8.79 21.63 -7.74
CA GLY A 96 9.30 22.91 -7.28
C GLY A 96 8.37 23.70 -6.36
N LYS A 97 7.17 23.18 -6.03
CA LYS A 97 6.23 23.83 -5.12
C LYS A 97 6.04 23.08 -3.81
N SER A 98 5.98 21.75 -3.87
CA SER A 98 5.83 20.91 -2.68
C SER A 98 6.59 19.60 -2.83
N ARG A 99 6.84 18.98 -1.69
CA ARG A 99 7.44 17.64 -1.59
C ARG A 99 6.67 16.83 -0.56
N VAL A 100 6.51 15.55 -0.84
CA VAL A 100 6.00 14.60 0.17
C VAL A 100 7.20 14.18 1.01
N ASP A 101 7.25 14.63 2.26
CA ASP A 101 8.32 14.29 3.21
C ASP A 101 8.07 12.93 3.85
N TRP A 102 6.81 12.67 4.22
CA TRP A 102 6.35 11.39 4.71
C TRP A 102 4.95 11.09 4.16
N ALA A 103 4.63 9.81 3.94
CA ALA A 103 3.28 9.37 3.68
C ALA A 103 3.01 7.99 4.26
N ARG A 104 1.79 7.77 4.76
CA ARG A 104 1.28 6.47 5.17
C ARG A 104 0.17 6.03 4.25
N PHE A 105 0.28 4.80 3.77
CA PHE A 105 -0.84 4.05 3.20
C PHE A 105 -1.24 2.97 4.19
N GLU A 106 -2.47 2.99 4.67
CA GLU A 106 -2.99 2.00 5.61
C GLU A 106 -4.23 1.33 5.05
N LEU A 107 -4.34 0.03 5.29
CA LEU A 107 -5.52 -0.77 4.99
C LEU A 107 -6.05 -1.33 6.31
N THR A 108 -7.26 -0.95 6.69
CA THR A 108 -8.02 -1.64 7.73
C THR A 108 -8.77 -2.80 7.09
N LEU A 109 -8.50 -4.03 7.53
CA LEU A 109 -9.21 -5.25 7.19
C LEU A 109 -10.46 -5.32 8.09
N GLU A 110 -11.65 -5.29 7.52
CA GLU A 110 -12.89 -5.30 8.29
C GLU A 110 -13.32 -6.74 8.63
N PRO A 111 -13.93 -6.97 9.80
CA PRO A 111 -14.58 -8.24 10.08
C PRO A 111 -15.82 -8.43 9.20
N ASP A 112 -16.21 -9.68 8.96
CA ASP A 112 -17.52 -9.96 8.34
C ASP A 112 -18.68 -9.79 9.35
N ASP A 113 -19.92 -9.99 8.87
CA ASP A 113 -21.13 -9.91 9.69
C ASP A 113 -21.18 -10.97 10.82
N GLN A 114 -20.34 -12.01 10.77
CA GLN A 114 -20.20 -13.04 11.79
C GLN A 114 -19.08 -12.73 12.80
N GLY A 115 -18.35 -11.62 12.61
CA GLY A 115 -17.22 -11.23 13.44
C GLY A 115 -15.91 -11.96 13.09
N ASN A 116 -15.84 -12.66 11.96
CA ASN A 116 -14.60 -13.27 11.48
C ASN A 116 -13.66 -12.16 11.03
N GLN A 117 -12.51 -12.05 11.70
CA GLN A 117 -11.53 -10.99 11.46
C GLN A 117 -10.33 -11.51 10.65
N PRO A 118 -10.14 -11.03 9.40
CA PRO A 118 -8.91 -11.28 8.66
C PRO A 118 -7.76 -10.46 9.25
N LEU A 119 -6.55 -11.03 9.19
CA LEU A 119 -5.32 -10.41 9.69
C LEU A 119 -4.23 -10.43 8.61
N ALA A 120 -3.34 -9.44 8.64
CA ALA A 120 -2.14 -9.46 7.81
C ALA A 120 -1.14 -10.50 8.35
N GLU A 121 -0.90 -11.58 7.63
CA GLU A 121 0.12 -12.58 7.99
C GLU A 121 1.53 -12.09 7.65
N ASP A 122 1.70 -11.47 6.48
CA ASP A 122 2.97 -10.94 6.03
C ASP A 122 2.79 -9.74 5.10
N LEU A 123 3.82 -8.88 5.05
CA LEU A 123 3.77 -7.60 4.33
C LEU A 123 5.01 -7.43 3.45
N HIS A 124 4.82 -6.83 2.28
CA HIS A 124 5.91 -6.51 1.39
C HIS A 124 5.68 -5.20 0.62
N PRO A 125 6.70 -4.34 0.48
CA PRO A 125 8.00 -4.43 1.14
C PRO A 125 7.88 -4.26 2.66
N ASP A 126 8.71 -4.96 3.44
CA ASP A 126 8.74 -4.85 4.91
C ASP A 126 9.62 -3.67 5.33
N VAL A 127 10.93 -3.74 5.11
CA VAL A 127 11.83 -2.59 5.28
C VAL A 127 12.72 -2.46 4.06
N VAL A 128 12.74 -1.26 3.47
CA VAL A 128 13.65 -0.89 2.39
C VAL A 128 14.37 0.38 2.81
N ASP A 129 15.61 0.24 3.26
CA ASP A 129 16.50 1.37 3.52
C ASP A 129 17.14 1.85 2.22
N ALA A 130 17.36 3.17 2.14
CA ALA A 130 17.64 3.93 0.91
C ALA A 130 18.87 3.49 0.08
N GLU A 131 19.69 2.56 0.57
CA GLU A 131 20.78 1.95 -0.17
C GLU A 131 20.56 0.45 -0.33
N GLN A 132 19.82 0.08 -1.36
CA GLN A 132 19.98 -1.25 -1.93
C GLN A 132 20.03 -1.18 -3.46
N LYS A 133 21.20 -1.50 -4.03
CA LYS A 133 21.26 -2.15 -5.34
C LYS A 133 20.73 -3.57 -5.16
N ALA A 134 19.41 -3.73 -5.10
CA ALA A 134 18.84 -5.06 -4.95
C ALA A 134 18.30 -5.60 -6.27
N HIS A 135 18.76 -6.79 -6.61
CA HIS A 135 18.12 -7.71 -7.52
C HIS A 135 17.02 -8.46 -6.75
N THR A 136 15.97 -7.78 -6.29
CA THR A 136 14.98 -8.44 -5.42
C THR A 136 13.98 -9.21 -6.25
N LYS A 137 14.09 -10.55 -6.23
CA LYS A 137 12.98 -11.46 -6.54
C LYS A 137 12.19 -11.68 -5.26
N ALA A 138 10.92 -11.30 -5.24
CA ALA A 138 10.03 -11.58 -4.11
C ALA A 138 9.40 -12.97 -4.32
N VAL A 139 9.85 -13.93 -3.53
CA VAL A 139 9.36 -15.32 -3.59
C VAL A 139 8.47 -15.56 -2.36
N ILE A 140 7.30 -16.19 -2.55
CA ILE A 140 6.54 -16.74 -1.44
C ILE A 140 7.35 -17.95 -0.95
N GLY A 141 8.07 -17.77 0.14
CA GLY A 141 8.89 -18.81 0.76
C GLY A 141 8.03 -19.93 1.38
N PRO A 142 8.66 -21.03 1.82
CA PRO A 142 7.96 -22.21 2.35
C PRO A 142 7.02 -21.94 3.52
N SER A 143 7.26 -20.86 4.25
CA SER A 143 6.49 -20.42 5.42
C SER A 143 5.50 -19.29 5.13
N VAL A 144 5.09 -19.07 3.88
CA VAL A 144 4.19 -17.96 3.52
C VAL A 144 4.78 -16.60 3.92
N LYS A 145 6.07 -16.41 3.65
CA LYS A 145 6.78 -15.15 3.87
C LYS A 145 7.44 -14.68 2.59
N PHE A 146 7.52 -13.38 2.38
CA PHE A 146 8.34 -12.82 1.30
C PHE A 146 9.83 -13.02 1.60
N GLN A 147 10.54 -13.73 0.73
CA GLN A 147 11.98 -13.93 0.85
C GLN A 147 12.71 -13.30 -0.34
N SER A 148 13.82 -12.61 -0.07
CA SER A 148 14.82 -12.21 -1.07
C SER A 148 15.79 -13.38 -1.27
N VAL A 149 15.75 -14.04 -2.43
CA VAL A 149 16.54 -15.27 -2.65
C VAL A 149 17.48 -15.11 -3.86
N GLU A 150 18.79 -15.30 -3.64
CA GLU A 150 19.72 -15.69 -4.72
C GLU A 150 19.38 -17.14 -5.11
N VAL A 151 18.95 -17.28 -6.36
CA VAL A 151 18.51 -18.50 -7.07
C VAL A 151 18.86 -19.82 -6.38
N SER A 152 17.85 -20.47 -5.80
CA SER A 152 17.90 -21.88 -5.39
C SER A 152 16.64 -22.60 -5.89
N VAL A 153 16.86 -23.80 -6.45
CA VAL A 153 15.89 -24.61 -7.20
C VAL A 153 14.81 -25.14 -6.26
N GLY A 154 13.53 -24.85 -6.55
CA GLY A 154 12.38 -25.46 -5.84
C GLY A 154 11.25 -24.52 -5.40
N ASN A 155 11.38 -23.20 -5.57
CA ASN A 155 10.36 -22.23 -5.16
C ASN A 155 9.45 -21.78 -6.32
N LEU A 156 8.20 -21.41 -6.02
CA LEU A 156 7.29 -20.78 -6.99
C LEU A 156 7.81 -19.40 -7.39
N GLU A 157 8.24 -19.25 -8.64
CA GLU A 157 8.86 -18.01 -9.13
C GLU A 157 7.81 -16.99 -9.61
N ILE A 158 7.76 -15.84 -8.94
CA ILE A 158 6.98 -14.65 -9.33
C ILE A 158 7.98 -13.49 -9.44
N GLY A 159 8.33 -13.09 -10.67
CA GLY A 159 9.39 -12.11 -10.92
C GLY A 159 8.87 -10.76 -11.39
N VAL A 160 9.33 -9.67 -10.78
CA VAL A 160 9.19 -8.30 -11.27
C VAL A 160 10.54 -7.59 -11.10
N GLU A 161 11.12 -7.06 -12.18
CA GLU A 161 12.46 -6.45 -12.19
C GLU A 161 12.37 -4.92 -12.17
N TYR A 162 13.04 -4.23 -11.23
CA TYR A 162 13.35 -2.78 -11.36
C TYR A 162 14.61 -2.38 -10.57
N THR A 163 15.44 -1.52 -11.16
CA THR A 163 16.57 -0.85 -10.46
C THR A 163 16.14 0.58 -10.12
N LYS A 164 15.92 0.89 -8.83
CA LYS A 164 15.68 2.27 -8.39
C LYS A 164 16.09 2.45 -6.93
N LEU A 165 16.79 3.54 -6.64
CA LEU A 165 16.92 4.07 -5.29
C LEU A 165 15.54 4.57 -4.87
N LEU A 166 14.92 3.87 -3.93
CA LEU A 166 13.55 4.14 -3.49
C LEU A 166 13.57 5.02 -2.23
N PRO A 167 12.51 5.84 -2.02
CA PRO A 167 12.26 6.39 -0.69
C PRO A 167 12.29 5.26 0.35
N ARG A 168 12.68 5.55 1.60
CA ARG A 168 12.69 4.53 2.64
C ARG A 168 11.25 4.08 2.88
N ILE A 169 11.02 2.77 2.88
CA ILE A 169 9.69 2.17 3.13
C ILE A 169 9.78 1.34 4.40
N SER A 170 8.77 1.45 5.27
CA SER A 170 8.59 0.58 6.44
C SER A 170 7.15 0.09 6.49
N ALA A 171 6.96 -1.22 6.55
CA ALA A 171 5.69 -1.83 6.85
C ALA A 171 5.49 -1.94 8.37
N SER A 172 4.23 -1.98 8.77
CA SER A 172 3.81 -2.23 10.15
C SER A 172 2.45 -2.90 10.17
N GLY A 173 2.03 -3.43 11.32
CA GLY A 173 0.74 -4.13 11.46
C GLY A 173 0.77 -5.59 11.00
N GLN A 174 1.94 -6.24 10.98
CA GLN A 174 2.00 -7.69 10.83
C GLN A 174 1.27 -8.36 12.02
N PHE A 175 0.47 -9.37 11.69
CA PHE A 175 -0.49 -10.06 12.56
C PHE A 175 -1.61 -9.18 13.11
N GLN A 176 -1.88 -8.03 12.47
CA GLN A 176 -2.95 -7.11 12.87
C GLN A 176 -3.95 -6.93 11.71
N ALA A 177 -5.10 -6.34 12.04
CA ALA A 177 -6.13 -6.01 11.06
C ALA A 177 -5.83 -4.70 10.31
N ASN A 178 -4.83 -3.91 10.73
CA ASN A 178 -4.53 -2.59 10.19
C ASN A 178 -3.07 -2.50 9.68
N PRO A 179 -2.68 -3.28 8.65
CA PRO A 179 -1.38 -3.12 8.03
C PRO A 179 -1.18 -1.75 7.37
N ALA A 180 0.03 -1.22 7.48
CA ALA A 180 0.38 0.08 6.92
C ALA A 180 1.79 0.09 6.33
N TRP A 181 2.00 0.95 5.33
CA TRP A 181 3.30 1.27 4.73
C TRP A 181 3.59 2.76 4.87
N ASP A 182 4.69 3.06 5.56
CA ASP A 182 5.24 4.39 5.69
C ASP A 182 6.33 4.62 4.65
N TYR A 183 6.20 5.70 3.90
CA TYR A 183 7.15 6.19 2.92
C TYR A 183 7.84 7.42 3.47
N PHE A 184 9.16 7.43 3.50
CA PHE A 184 9.95 8.57 3.94
C PHE A 184 10.81 9.10 2.80
N ARG A 185 10.84 10.42 2.66
CA ARG A 185 11.82 11.10 1.84
C ARG A 185 13.22 10.83 2.39
N VAL A 186 14.16 10.67 1.48
CA VAL A 186 15.59 10.56 1.80
C VAL A 186 16.37 11.51 0.90
N PRO A 187 17.58 11.97 1.29
CA PRO A 187 18.36 12.90 0.48
C PRO A 187 18.51 12.41 -0.97
N GLY A 188 18.09 13.22 -1.94
CA GLY A 188 18.13 12.88 -3.37
C GLY A 188 16.93 12.10 -3.90
N HIS A 189 16.00 11.63 -3.06
CA HIS A 189 14.84 10.83 -3.47
C HIS A 189 13.55 11.28 -2.77
N ASP A 190 12.69 11.95 -3.53
CA ASP A 190 11.36 12.35 -3.09
C ASP A 190 10.37 11.17 -3.13
N VAL A 191 9.32 11.22 -2.30
CA VAL A 191 8.19 10.26 -2.35
C VAL A 191 7.28 10.61 -3.53
N VAL A 192 7.65 10.11 -4.73
CA VAL A 192 6.93 10.39 -5.99
C VAL A 192 6.71 9.13 -6.84
N GLY A 193 5.70 9.17 -7.71
CA GLY A 193 5.34 8.08 -8.62
C GLY A 193 4.64 6.92 -7.93
N GLY A 194 4.46 5.82 -8.68
CA GLY A 194 3.78 4.62 -8.21
C GLY A 194 4.50 3.92 -7.05
N LYS A 195 3.70 3.31 -6.18
CA LYS A 195 4.10 2.41 -5.09
C LYS A 195 3.22 1.17 -5.18
N MET A 196 3.86 0.01 -5.05
CA MET A 196 3.19 -1.28 -5.06
C MET A 196 3.47 -1.95 -3.73
N MET A 197 2.41 -2.44 -3.10
CA MET A 197 2.44 -3.11 -1.82
C MET A 197 1.74 -4.45 -1.97
N HIS A 198 2.19 -5.44 -1.22
CA HIS A 198 1.55 -6.74 -1.16
C HIS A 198 1.36 -7.12 0.30
N LEU A 199 0.25 -7.75 0.62
CA LEU A 199 0.07 -8.45 1.88
C LEU A 199 -0.39 -9.87 1.62
N ILE A 200 -0.05 -10.75 2.55
CA ILE A 200 -0.72 -12.03 2.67
C ILE A 200 -1.75 -11.88 3.77
N ALA A 201 -3.03 -11.94 3.42
CA ALA A 201 -4.12 -11.96 4.38
C ALA A 201 -4.39 -13.40 4.81
N LYS A 202 -4.55 -13.58 6.12
CA LYS A 202 -5.01 -14.80 6.75
C LYS A 202 -6.43 -14.58 7.25
N ALA A 203 -7.39 -15.22 6.60
CA ALA A 203 -8.79 -15.17 6.96
C ALA A 203 -9.22 -16.48 7.67
N PRO A 204 -10.20 -16.41 8.60
CA PRO A 204 -10.85 -17.62 9.10
C PRO A 204 -11.41 -18.47 7.96
N GLN A 205 -11.37 -19.79 8.13
CA GLN A 205 -11.82 -20.73 7.10
C GLN A 205 -13.30 -20.55 6.77
N GLY A 206 -13.63 -20.49 5.49
CA GLY A 206 -14.99 -20.28 4.99
C GLY A 206 -15.42 -18.81 4.92
N MET A 207 -14.52 -17.86 5.16
CA MET A 207 -14.82 -16.43 5.04
C MET A 207 -14.98 -16.06 3.56
N ALA A 208 -16.24 -16.02 3.11
CA ALA A 208 -16.58 -15.89 1.70
C ALA A 208 -16.03 -14.59 1.10
N ALA A 209 -16.24 -13.45 1.75
CA ALA A 209 -15.82 -12.15 1.26
C ALA A 209 -15.06 -11.38 2.33
N ALA A 210 -14.23 -10.42 1.92
CA ALA A 210 -13.76 -9.39 2.83
C ALA A 210 -13.78 -8.00 2.21
N THR A 211 -14.00 -7.04 3.09
CA THR A 211 -13.90 -5.63 2.82
C THR A 211 -12.77 -5.02 3.63
N GLY A 212 -12.33 -3.86 3.19
CA GLY A 212 -11.36 -3.07 3.91
C GLY A 212 -11.62 -1.58 3.73
N THR A 213 -10.88 -0.80 4.48
CA THR A 213 -10.91 0.65 4.44
C THR A 213 -9.49 1.15 4.22
N ILE A 214 -9.25 1.89 3.13
CA ILE A 214 -7.94 2.47 2.85
C ILE A 214 -7.91 3.91 3.37
N THR A 215 -6.86 4.24 4.11
CA THR A 215 -6.52 5.62 4.47
C THR A 215 -5.17 5.98 3.88
N LEU A 216 -5.01 7.24 3.51
CA LEU A 216 -3.75 7.77 3.03
C LEU A 216 -3.52 9.14 3.65
N THR A 217 -2.39 9.26 4.36
CA THR A 217 -1.98 10.46 5.06
C THR A 217 -0.59 10.86 4.59
N ALA A 218 -0.29 12.15 4.50
CA ALA A 218 1.00 12.65 4.07
C ALA A 218 1.39 13.94 4.79
N ASP A 219 2.68 14.07 5.10
CA ASP A 219 3.32 15.32 5.46
C ASP A 219 3.93 15.95 4.20
N ILE A 220 3.45 17.15 3.89
CA ILE A 220 3.80 17.91 2.70
C ILE A 220 4.70 19.08 3.10
N GLU A 221 5.95 19.02 2.70
CA GLU A 221 6.89 20.12 2.84
C GLU A 221 6.64 21.16 1.74
N THR A 222 6.49 22.41 2.17
CA THR A 222 6.28 23.59 1.33
C THR A 222 7.26 24.69 1.74
N THR A 223 7.29 25.82 1.03
CA THR A 223 8.22 26.92 1.31
C THR A 223 8.09 27.54 2.71
N GLY A 224 6.92 27.48 3.35
CA GLY A 224 6.74 28.00 4.70
C GLY A 224 6.59 26.93 5.78
N GLY A 225 6.72 25.64 5.45
CA GLY A 225 6.72 24.57 6.45
C GLY A 225 6.02 23.29 6.00
N ILE A 226 5.76 22.41 6.97
CA ILE A 226 5.12 21.11 6.76
C ILE A 226 3.62 21.22 7.01
N ILE A 227 2.83 20.64 6.12
CA ILE A 227 1.37 20.56 6.20
C ILE A 227 0.95 19.10 6.16
N ARG A 228 0.03 18.71 7.04
CA ARG A 228 -0.56 17.38 7.08
C ARG A 228 -1.78 17.31 6.15
N ALA A 229 -1.77 16.35 5.25
CA ALA A 229 -2.79 16.12 4.26
C ALA A 229 -3.30 14.68 4.31
N ILE A 230 -4.57 14.47 4.01
CA ILE A 230 -5.25 13.19 4.04
C ILE A 230 -6.08 13.00 2.78
N LEU A 231 -6.34 11.73 2.46
CA LEU A 231 -7.29 11.38 1.43
C LEU A 231 -8.71 11.51 1.99
N ARG A 232 -9.55 12.28 1.30
CA ARG A 232 -11.00 12.34 1.54
C ARG A 232 -11.72 12.06 0.24
N ARG A 233 -12.84 11.35 0.32
CA ARG A 233 -13.71 11.16 -0.84
C ARG A 233 -14.48 12.47 -1.09
N PRO A 234 -14.53 12.98 -2.33
CA PRO A 234 -15.22 14.25 -2.63
C PRO A 234 -16.69 14.31 -2.21
N SER A 235 -17.38 13.16 -2.14
CA SER A 235 -18.78 13.04 -1.74
C SER A 235 -19.01 12.91 -0.23
N ASP A 236 -17.98 12.50 0.54
CA ASP A 236 -18.05 12.30 1.98
C ASP A 236 -17.11 13.26 2.69
N LYS A 237 -17.63 14.45 3.03
CA LYS A 237 -16.88 15.43 3.85
C LYS A 237 -16.59 14.94 5.28
N VAL A 238 -17.03 13.74 5.66
CA VAL A 238 -16.99 13.22 7.02
C VAL A 238 -16.02 12.04 7.18
N ALA A 239 -15.78 11.23 6.14
CA ALA A 239 -14.92 10.05 6.22
C ALA A 239 -13.63 10.21 5.40
N ALA A 240 -12.50 10.26 6.10
CA ALA A 240 -11.14 10.30 5.52
C ALA A 240 -10.68 8.91 5.06
N SER A 241 -11.52 8.17 4.35
CA SER A 241 -11.25 6.78 4.01
C SER A 241 -11.95 6.29 2.74
N LEU A 242 -11.41 5.23 2.15
CA LEU A 242 -11.93 4.58 0.95
C LEU A 242 -12.34 3.14 1.27
N PRO A 243 -13.64 2.82 1.35
CA PRO A 243 -14.06 1.43 1.44
C PRO A 243 -13.72 0.69 0.14
N VAL A 244 -13.23 -0.54 0.30
CA VAL A 244 -12.83 -1.43 -0.79
C VAL A 244 -13.32 -2.85 -0.52
N ARG A 245 -13.64 -3.57 -1.59
CA ARG A 245 -13.79 -5.02 -1.56
C ARG A 245 -12.44 -5.64 -1.88
N LEU A 246 -11.99 -6.58 -1.05
CA LEU A 246 -10.68 -7.23 -1.20
C LEU A 246 -10.80 -8.53 -1.98
N TRP A 247 -11.71 -9.41 -1.58
CA TRP A 247 -12.06 -10.63 -2.33
C TRP A 247 -13.57 -10.88 -2.30
N PRO A 248 -14.09 -11.62 -3.30
CA PRO A 248 -15.51 -11.82 -3.47
C PRO A 248 -16.11 -12.88 -2.58
#